data_AF-A0A9D6SCJ1-F1
#
_entry.id   AF-A0A9D6SCJ1-F1
#
_cell.length_a   1.000
_cell.length_b   1.000
_cell.length_c   1.000
_cell.angle_alpha   90.00
_cell.angle_beta   90.00
_cell.angle_gamma   90.00
#
_symmetry.space_group_name_H-M   'P 1'
#
loop_
_entity.id
_entity.type
_entity.pdbx_description
1 polymer ?
#
loop_
_entity_poly.entity_id
_entity_poly.type
_entity_poly.pdbx_seq_one_letter_code
_entity_poly.pdbx_strand_id
1 'polypeptide(L)'
;MVADRVAAGKGRGIPGRDGEGEVGPEPWYDRFAAPFLAPAIRAPVDPLELISGTAEAVYGVDEAGRLVVWNGAAERLLGFPADRVLGKPCHEILHGQDVFGNPYCDRGCPLRRMVRRNQAVRSFELDVGRSNGGLVRVSVSILCVPGSRSSGRTILHLLRPVPRASGPADPAPDGHKPSSSRPGAPPAPAGTDPNSRLTGREVEVLRLLAAG
;
A
#
# COMPACT_ATOMS: atom_id res chain seq x y z
N MET A 1 52.07 -36.20 38.04
CA MET A 1 51.36 -35.00 38.51
C MET A 1 49.99 -35.49 38.99
N VAL A 2 49.68 -35.67 40.29
CA VAL A 2 50.05 -34.91 41.51
C VAL A 2 49.66 -33.45 41.35
N ALA A 3 48.76 -32.81 42.13
CA ALA A 3 47.80 -33.25 43.18
C ALA A 3 46.77 -32.10 43.41
N ASP A 4 45.64 -32.18 44.12
CA ASP A 4 44.95 -33.28 44.86
C ASP A 4 43.41 -33.02 44.86
N ARG A 5 42.54 -33.95 45.31
CA ARG A 5 41.75 -33.98 46.59
C ARG A 5 41.26 -32.61 47.12
N VAL A 6 40.03 -32.48 47.65
CA VAL A 6 39.38 -33.20 48.78
C VAL A 6 37.86 -33.19 48.54
N ALA A 7 37.17 -34.32 48.33
CA ALA A 7 36.69 -35.37 49.27
C ALA A 7 35.19 -35.23 49.61
N ALA A 8 34.48 -36.37 49.63
CA ALA A 8 33.03 -36.42 49.88
C ALA A 8 32.71 -36.67 51.36
N GLY A 9 31.66 -36.02 51.86
CA GLY A 9 31.09 -36.25 53.19
C GLY A 9 29.60 -36.58 53.12
N LYS A 10 29.24 -37.84 53.37
CA LYS A 10 27.83 -38.30 53.46
C LYS A 10 27.22 -37.88 54.80
N GLY A 11 25.96 -37.44 54.79
CA GLY A 11 25.14 -37.30 56.00
C GLY A 11 23.66 -37.35 55.65
N ARG A 12 22.97 -38.46 55.98
CA ARG A 12 21.51 -38.58 55.80
C ARG A 12 20.81 -38.07 57.05
N GLY A 13 19.67 -37.42 56.89
CA GLY A 13 18.75 -37.15 58.00
C GLY A 13 17.75 -36.04 57.68
N ILE A 14 16.54 -36.41 57.27
CA ILE A 14 15.37 -35.55 57.41
C ILE A 14 14.66 -35.99 58.69
N PRO A 15 14.54 -35.14 59.72
CA PRO A 15 13.50 -35.25 60.72
C PRO A 15 12.39 -34.22 60.46
N GLY A 16 11.22 -34.50 61.03
CA GLY A 16 9.97 -33.81 60.76
C GLY A 16 9.96 -32.29 60.95
N ARG A 17 9.10 -31.69 60.12
CA ARG A 17 8.23 -30.54 60.42
C ARG A 17 7.98 -30.36 61.92
N ASP A 18 8.15 -29.13 62.41
CA ASP A 18 7.26 -28.37 63.30
C ASP A 18 8.00 -27.10 63.75
N GLY A 19 7.54 -25.92 63.33
CA GLY A 19 8.22 -24.66 63.64
C GLY A 19 7.77 -23.51 62.75
N GLU A 20 7.13 -22.52 63.37
CA GLU A 20 6.79 -21.23 62.78
C GLU A 20 8.08 -20.40 62.62
N GLY A 21 8.25 -19.75 61.46
CA GLY A 21 9.45 -18.96 61.16
C GLY A 21 9.32 -18.30 59.80
N GLU A 22 9.07 -17.00 59.80
CA GLU A 22 8.96 -16.20 58.58
C GLU A 22 10.29 -16.20 57.82
N VAL A 23 10.32 -16.81 56.65
CA VAL A 23 11.48 -16.73 55.74
C VAL A 23 11.42 -15.38 55.03
N GLY A 24 12.03 -14.37 55.64
CA GLY A 24 12.29 -13.08 54.98
C GLY A 24 13.14 -13.29 53.71
N PRO A 25 12.94 -12.50 52.65
CA PRO A 25 13.62 -12.70 51.38
C PRO A 25 15.14 -12.50 51.50
N GLU A 26 15.88 -13.40 50.87
CA GLU A 26 17.35 -13.45 50.90
C GLU A 26 18.01 -12.19 50.29
N PRO A 27 19.19 -11.73 50.79
CA PRO A 27 19.65 -10.35 50.60
C PRO A 27 20.23 -10.02 49.21
N TRP A 28 20.21 -10.97 48.27
CA TRP A 28 20.85 -10.81 46.95
C TRP A 28 19.92 -10.22 45.89
N TYR A 29 18.62 -10.12 46.15
CA TYR A 29 17.63 -9.61 45.19
C TYR A 29 17.68 -8.08 44.99
N ASP A 30 18.07 -7.31 46.01
CA ASP A 30 17.99 -5.84 45.99
C ASP A 30 19.05 -5.17 45.10
N ARG A 31 20.11 -5.89 44.68
CA ARG A 31 21.21 -5.29 43.90
C ARG A 31 20.87 -5.03 42.42
N PHE A 32 19.78 -5.61 41.91
CA PHE A 32 19.30 -5.39 40.54
C PHE A 32 17.91 -4.72 40.48
N ALA A 33 17.37 -4.31 41.63
CA ALA A 33 16.12 -3.56 41.73
C ALA A 33 16.30 -2.06 41.35
N ALA A 34 16.98 -1.79 40.23
CA ALA A 34 16.71 -0.54 39.53
C ALA A 34 15.23 -0.60 39.09
N PRO A 35 14.41 0.44 39.32
CA PRO A 35 13.07 0.45 38.80
C PRO A 35 13.17 0.38 37.28
N PHE A 36 12.73 -0.75 36.70
CA PHE A 36 12.51 -0.86 35.28
C PHE A 36 11.32 0.06 34.98
N LEU A 37 11.63 1.34 34.76
CA LEU A 37 10.72 2.32 34.21
C LEU A 37 10.27 1.74 32.87
N ALA A 38 9.11 1.09 32.89
CA ALA A 38 8.41 0.69 31.69
C ALA A 38 8.38 1.94 30.80
N PRO A 39 8.94 1.89 29.57
CA PRO A 39 9.10 3.09 28.77
C PRO A 39 7.72 3.69 28.61
N ALA A 40 7.54 4.91 29.14
CA ALA A 40 6.23 5.57 29.16
C ALA A 40 5.68 5.53 27.74
N ILE A 41 4.60 4.77 27.54
CA ILE A 41 4.00 4.60 26.23
C ILE A 41 3.63 6.01 25.78
N ARG A 42 4.37 6.52 24.79
CA ARG A 42 4.23 7.89 24.31
C ARG A 42 2.77 8.13 23.97
N ALA A 43 2.29 9.34 24.25
CA ALA A 43 0.97 9.80 23.86
C ALA A 43 0.68 9.41 22.40
N PRO A 44 -0.59 9.12 22.03
CA PRO A 44 -0.92 8.63 20.70
C PRO A 44 -0.34 9.55 19.64
N VAL A 45 0.68 9.05 18.93
CA VAL A 45 1.35 9.77 17.85
C VAL A 45 0.37 9.96 16.72
N ASP A 46 0.29 11.19 16.17
CA ASP A 46 -0.51 11.44 14.99
C ASP A 46 0.07 10.59 13.84
N PRO A 47 -0.73 9.74 13.16
CA PRO A 47 -0.27 9.02 11.97
C PRO A 47 0.41 9.94 10.93
N LEU A 48 0.02 11.21 10.86
CA LEU A 48 0.58 12.20 9.94
C LEU A 48 1.99 12.67 10.36
N GLU A 49 2.29 12.77 11.66
CA GLU A 49 3.65 13.03 12.13
C GLU A 49 4.57 11.86 11.79
N LEU A 50 4.10 10.62 12.01
CA LEU A 50 4.87 9.41 11.72
C LEU A 50 5.26 9.31 10.22
N ILE A 51 4.35 9.72 9.33
CA ILE A 51 4.52 9.73 7.88
C ILE A 51 5.40 10.91 7.40
N SER A 52 5.44 12.02 8.15
CA SER A 52 6.20 13.20 7.73
C SER A 52 7.71 12.98 7.71
N GLY A 53 8.21 12.04 8.53
CA GLY A 53 9.63 11.64 8.55
C GLY A 53 10.02 10.52 7.59
N THR A 54 9.10 9.94 6.81
CA THR A 54 9.43 8.78 5.95
C THR A 54 10.17 9.18 4.68
N ALA A 55 11.12 8.33 4.25
CA ALA A 55 11.79 8.48 2.95
C ALA A 55 10.87 8.20 1.75
N GLU A 56 9.83 7.37 1.93
CA GLU A 56 8.82 7.10 0.90
C GLU A 56 7.89 8.31 0.75
N ALA A 57 7.51 8.61 -0.49
CA ALA A 57 6.62 9.72 -0.81
C ALA A 57 5.18 9.36 -0.45
N VAL A 58 4.53 10.15 0.39
CA VAL A 58 3.17 9.88 0.85
C VAL A 58 2.30 11.12 0.72
N TYR A 59 1.14 10.93 0.09
CA TYR A 59 0.03 11.86 0.19
C TYR A 59 -1.21 11.15 0.75
N GLY A 60 -2.19 11.92 1.21
CA GLY A 60 -3.43 11.39 1.76
C GLY A 60 -4.60 12.23 1.31
N VAL A 61 -5.74 11.58 1.05
CA VAL A 61 -6.99 12.26 0.71
C VAL A 61 -8.11 11.94 1.68
N ASP A 62 -9.00 12.90 1.90
CA ASP A 62 -10.27 12.68 2.59
C ASP A 62 -11.29 11.91 1.72
N GLU A 63 -12.48 11.68 2.26
CA GLU A 63 -13.57 10.99 1.57
C GLU A 63 -14.11 11.75 0.33
N ALA A 64 -13.94 13.08 0.30
CA ALA A 64 -14.25 13.92 -0.85
C ALA A 64 -13.15 13.90 -1.93
N GLY A 65 -11.96 13.37 -1.61
CA GLY A 65 -10.80 13.34 -2.49
C GLY A 65 -9.94 14.61 -2.43
N ARG A 66 -10.05 15.42 -1.37
CA ARG A 66 -9.16 16.56 -1.12
C ARG A 66 -7.87 16.10 -0.46
N LEU A 67 -6.74 16.68 -0.85
CA LEU A 67 -5.43 16.39 -0.27
C LEU A 67 -5.37 16.93 1.16
N VAL A 68 -5.19 16.03 2.14
CA VAL A 68 -5.09 16.35 3.58
C VAL A 68 -3.75 15.92 4.19
N VAL A 69 -2.94 15.17 3.45
CA VAL A 69 -1.56 14.81 3.81
C VAL A 69 -0.67 15.01 2.60
N TRP A 70 0.51 15.59 2.80
CA TRP A 70 1.55 15.74 1.79
C TRP A 70 2.91 15.84 2.48
N ASN A 71 3.72 14.78 2.46
CA ASN A 71 5.03 14.80 3.11
C ASN A 71 6.12 15.39 2.19
N GLY A 72 7.26 15.79 2.76
CA GLY A 72 8.36 16.37 1.97
C GLY A 72 8.94 15.41 0.91
N ALA A 73 8.74 14.10 1.03
CA ALA A 73 9.10 13.15 -0.02
C ALA A 73 8.13 13.21 -1.22
N ALA A 74 6.83 13.45 -1.00
CA ALA A 74 5.87 13.75 -2.06
C ALA A 74 6.18 15.10 -2.75
N GLU A 75 6.58 16.13 -2.00
CA GLU A 75 7.04 17.40 -2.57
C GLU A 75 8.22 17.18 -3.53
N ARG A 76 9.24 16.43 -3.12
CA ARG A 76 10.41 16.11 -3.97
C ARG A 76 10.04 15.24 -5.17
N LEU A 77 9.12 14.27 -5.01
CA LEU A 77 8.77 13.34 -6.07
C LEU A 77 7.88 13.97 -7.15
N LEU A 78 6.92 14.80 -6.75
CA LEU A 78 5.89 15.36 -7.62
C LEU A 78 6.13 16.84 -7.96
N GLY A 79 7.04 17.50 -7.23
CA GLY A 79 7.47 18.88 -7.48
C GLY A 79 6.49 19.95 -6.99
N PHE A 80 5.41 19.58 -6.30
CA PHE A 80 4.46 20.52 -5.73
C PHE A 80 4.72 20.70 -4.22
N PRO A 81 4.85 21.94 -3.71
CA PRO A 81 4.94 22.19 -2.28
C PRO A 81 3.57 22.02 -1.60
N ALA A 82 3.58 21.59 -0.33
CA ALA A 82 2.39 21.23 0.44
C ALA A 82 1.36 22.37 0.54
N ASP A 83 1.83 23.60 0.76
CA ASP A 83 1.03 24.83 0.85
C ASP A 83 0.17 25.09 -0.39
N ARG A 84 0.60 24.64 -1.57
CA ARG A 84 -0.12 24.81 -2.84
C ARG A 84 -1.06 23.67 -3.20
N VAL A 85 -1.05 22.55 -2.47
CA VAL A 85 -1.85 21.36 -2.80
C VAL A 85 -2.81 20.92 -1.71
N LEU A 86 -2.51 21.18 -0.43
CA LEU A 86 -3.40 20.85 0.67
C LEU A 86 -4.77 21.56 0.54
N GLY A 87 -5.84 20.86 0.89
CA GLY A 87 -7.23 21.28 0.72
C GLY A 87 -7.78 21.14 -0.72
N LYS A 88 -6.92 21.03 -1.74
CA LYS A 88 -7.34 20.92 -3.14
C LYS A 88 -7.76 19.49 -3.50
N PRO A 89 -8.73 19.31 -4.41
CA PRO A 89 -9.04 18.00 -4.96
C PRO A 89 -7.83 17.37 -5.66
N CYS A 90 -7.56 16.08 -5.40
CA CYS A 90 -6.40 15.39 -5.98
C CYS A 90 -6.43 15.34 -7.52
N HIS A 91 -7.60 15.53 -8.13
CA HIS A 91 -7.78 15.55 -9.59
C HIS A 91 -7.25 16.80 -10.27
N GLU A 92 -7.08 17.91 -9.54
CA GLU A 92 -6.50 19.16 -10.05
C GLU A 92 -4.97 19.16 -10.02
N ILE A 93 -4.36 18.17 -9.36
CA ILE A 93 -2.91 18.11 -9.09
C ILE A 93 -2.27 16.89 -9.74
N LEU A 94 -2.87 15.70 -9.59
CA LEU A 94 -2.19 14.43 -9.90
C LEU A 94 -2.49 13.88 -11.29
N HIS A 95 -3.66 14.19 -11.87
CA HIS A 95 -4.09 13.75 -13.22
C HIS A 95 -3.75 12.28 -13.54
N GLY A 96 -3.93 11.39 -12.56
CA GLY A 96 -3.36 10.04 -12.59
C GLY A 96 -3.96 9.17 -13.70
N GLN A 97 -3.14 8.34 -14.34
CA GLN A 97 -3.57 7.35 -15.35
C GLN A 97 -2.82 6.03 -15.13
N ASP A 98 -3.49 4.90 -15.31
CA ASP A 98 -2.80 3.60 -15.28
C ASP A 98 -2.06 3.31 -16.60
N VAL A 99 -1.40 2.15 -16.67
CA VAL A 99 -0.62 1.72 -17.85
C VAL A 99 -1.47 1.52 -19.12
N PHE A 100 -2.80 1.49 -19.01
CA PHE A 100 -3.74 1.39 -20.12
C PHE A 100 -4.43 2.73 -20.44
N GLY A 101 -4.06 3.81 -19.74
CA GLY A 101 -4.67 5.13 -19.90
C GLY A 101 -6.00 5.32 -19.16
N ASN A 102 -6.41 4.39 -18.28
CA ASN A 102 -7.64 4.57 -17.52
C ASN A 102 -7.46 5.70 -16.50
N PRO A 103 -8.43 6.64 -16.36
CA PRO A 103 -8.30 7.78 -15.47
C PRO A 103 -8.46 7.40 -13.99
N TYR A 104 -7.45 7.76 -13.21
CA TYR A 104 -7.47 7.84 -11.75
C TYR A 104 -7.49 9.32 -11.34
N CYS A 105 -7.64 9.57 -10.03
CA CYS A 105 -7.70 10.93 -9.51
C CYS A 105 -8.73 11.79 -10.28
N ASP A 106 -9.98 11.35 -10.32
CA ASP A 106 -11.13 12.08 -10.87
C ASP A 106 -12.39 11.86 -9.97
N ARG A 107 -13.51 12.54 -10.24
CA ARG A 107 -14.84 12.24 -9.71
C ARG A 107 -15.21 10.76 -9.83
N GLY A 108 -14.85 10.10 -10.94
CA GLY A 108 -15.10 8.68 -11.20
C GLY A 108 -14.15 7.68 -10.55
N CYS A 109 -13.02 8.13 -9.96
CA CYS A 109 -11.85 7.33 -9.56
C CYS A 109 -12.17 5.90 -9.05
N PRO A 110 -11.69 4.84 -9.74
CA PRO A 110 -11.92 3.44 -9.36
C PRO A 110 -11.47 3.11 -7.93
N LEU A 111 -10.28 3.58 -7.53
CA LEU A 111 -9.76 3.41 -6.18
C LEU A 111 -10.71 3.95 -5.11
N ARG A 112 -11.24 5.18 -5.28
CA ARG A 112 -12.17 5.77 -4.31
C ARG A 112 -13.51 5.01 -4.28
N ARG A 113 -13.90 4.33 -5.37
CA ARG A 113 -15.04 3.40 -5.40
C ARG A 113 -14.76 2.11 -4.62
N MET A 114 -13.57 1.52 -4.76
CA MET A 114 -13.15 0.31 -4.02
C MET A 114 -13.06 0.58 -2.51
N VAL A 115 -12.38 1.65 -2.10
CA VAL A 115 -12.23 2.04 -0.70
C VAL A 115 -13.58 2.27 -0.02
N ARG A 116 -14.51 3.00 -0.66
CA ARG A 116 -15.87 3.21 -0.12
C ARG A 116 -16.70 1.93 0.03
N ARG A 117 -16.38 0.90 -0.75
CA ARG A 117 -16.97 -0.45 -0.65
C ARG A 117 -16.20 -1.37 0.29
N ASN A 118 -15.21 -0.85 1.00
CA ASN A 118 -14.33 -1.59 1.91
C ASN A 118 -13.62 -2.78 1.22
N GLN A 119 -13.36 -2.65 -0.08
CA GLN A 119 -12.67 -3.66 -0.90
C GLN A 119 -11.16 -3.49 -0.79
N ALA A 120 -10.43 -4.62 -0.74
CA ALA A 120 -8.97 -4.60 -0.74
C ALA A 120 -8.44 -4.02 -2.05
N VAL A 121 -7.52 -3.05 -1.94
CA VAL A 121 -6.78 -2.47 -3.07
C VAL A 121 -5.37 -3.05 -3.02
N ARG A 122 -5.01 -3.89 -4.00
CA ARG A 122 -3.63 -4.34 -4.20
C ARG A 122 -2.78 -3.15 -4.69
N SER A 123 -1.45 -3.25 -4.57
CA SER A 123 -0.58 -2.27 -5.21
C SER A 123 -0.73 -2.32 -6.73
N PHE A 124 -0.68 -1.16 -7.38
CA PHE A 124 -0.80 -1.01 -8.83
C PHE A 124 0.12 0.11 -9.32
N GLU A 125 0.41 0.15 -10.62
CA GLU A 125 1.20 1.24 -11.22
C GLU A 125 0.31 2.36 -11.74
N LEU A 126 0.77 3.59 -11.55
CA LEU A 126 0.10 4.81 -11.98
C LEU A 126 1.13 5.81 -12.50
N ASP A 127 0.87 6.39 -13.67
CA ASP A 127 1.52 7.64 -14.09
C ASP A 127 0.81 8.81 -13.41
N VAL A 128 1.57 9.70 -12.77
CA VAL A 128 1.04 10.91 -12.10
C VAL A 128 1.77 12.16 -12.58
N GLY A 129 1.01 13.25 -12.65
CA GLY A 129 1.48 14.58 -13.02
C GLY A 129 2.48 15.17 -12.03
N ARG A 130 3.41 15.96 -12.57
CA ARG A 130 4.39 16.75 -11.83
C ARG A 130 4.20 18.23 -12.10
N SER A 131 4.68 19.08 -11.19
CA SER A 131 4.61 20.55 -11.33
C SER A 131 5.36 21.09 -12.55
N ASN A 132 6.32 20.34 -13.09
CA ASN A 132 7.05 20.67 -14.32
C ASN A 132 6.33 20.23 -15.61
N GLY A 133 5.07 19.77 -15.53
CA GLY A 133 4.29 19.27 -16.67
C GLY A 133 4.65 17.85 -17.13
N GLY A 134 5.68 17.23 -16.54
CA GLY A 134 6.05 15.85 -16.82
C GLY A 134 5.17 14.83 -16.08
N LEU A 135 5.30 13.55 -16.46
CA LEU A 135 4.72 12.41 -15.76
C LEU A 135 5.82 11.61 -15.05
N VAL A 136 5.49 11.03 -13.90
CA VAL A 136 6.32 10.01 -13.22
C VAL A 136 5.49 8.76 -12.98
N ARG A 137 6.06 7.59 -13.24
CA ARG A 137 5.41 6.33 -12.88
C ARG A 137 5.75 5.94 -11.46
N VAL A 138 4.71 5.56 -10.72
CA VAL A 138 4.80 5.16 -9.33
C VAL A 138 4.02 3.86 -9.13
N SER A 139 4.57 2.95 -8.35
CA SER A 139 3.77 1.91 -7.69
C SER A 139 3.06 2.58 -6.51
N VAL A 140 1.73 2.46 -6.48
CA VAL A 140 0.85 3.05 -5.47
C VAL A 140 0.40 1.95 -4.52
N SER A 141 0.62 2.13 -3.22
CA SER A 141 0.09 1.27 -2.16
C SER A 141 -0.84 2.06 -1.25
N ILE A 142 -1.98 1.46 -0.86
CA ILE A 142 -3.08 2.17 -0.19
C ILE A 142 -3.25 1.69 1.25
N LEU A 143 -3.26 2.65 2.18
CA LEU A 143 -3.62 2.43 3.58
C LEU A 143 -4.82 3.31 3.93
N CYS A 144 -5.87 2.72 4.50
CA CYS A 144 -7.05 3.47 4.94
C CYS A 144 -6.98 3.65 6.46
N VAL A 145 -6.76 4.88 6.91
CA VAL A 145 -6.66 5.23 8.33
C VAL A 145 -7.98 5.86 8.78
N PRO A 146 -8.66 5.34 9.81
CA PRO A 146 -9.79 6.02 10.40
C PRO A 146 -9.32 7.33 11.04
N GLY A 147 -10.03 8.43 10.77
CA GLY A 147 -9.79 9.68 11.48
C GLY A 147 -10.19 9.61 12.95
N SER A 148 -9.90 10.70 13.68
CA SER A 148 -10.49 10.95 15.00
C SER A 148 -12.03 10.96 14.92
N ARG A 149 -12.74 10.92 16.05
CA ARG A 149 -14.23 10.79 16.10
C ARG A 149 -15.02 11.83 15.28
N SER A 150 -14.42 12.96 14.92
CA SER A 150 -15.00 14.02 14.08
C SER A 150 -14.48 14.05 12.63
N SER A 151 -13.49 13.23 12.30
CA SER A 151 -12.79 13.21 11.01
C SER A 151 -13.10 11.92 10.27
N GLY A 152 -13.46 11.99 8.99
CA GLY A 152 -13.70 10.81 8.16
C GLY A 152 -12.47 9.93 7.94
N ARG A 153 -12.59 8.90 7.11
CA ARG A 153 -11.46 8.05 6.73
C ARG A 153 -10.48 8.82 5.84
N THR A 154 -9.19 8.76 6.18
CA THR A 154 -8.09 9.24 5.33
C THR A 154 -7.53 8.09 4.51
N ILE A 155 -7.43 8.28 3.20
CA ILE A 155 -6.87 7.33 2.25
C ILE A 155 -5.43 7.75 1.95
N LEU A 156 -4.46 7.08 2.58
CA LEU A 156 -3.04 7.29 2.35
C LEU A 156 -2.59 6.54 1.10
N HIS A 157 -1.78 7.21 0.30
CA HIS A 157 -1.20 6.75 -0.95
C HIS A 157 0.33 6.81 -0.81
N LEU A 158 0.95 5.64 -0.64
CA LEU A 158 2.39 5.48 -0.59
C LEU A 158 2.89 5.30 -2.02
N LEU A 159 3.81 6.16 -2.45
CA LEU A 159 4.31 6.24 -3.81
C LEU A 159 5.76 5.81 -3.88
N ARG A 160 6.01 4.73 -4.62
CA ARG A 160 7.37 4.29 -4.95
C ARG A 160 7.65 4.55 -6.42
N PRO A 161 8.66 5.36 -6.78
CA PRO A 161 9.05 5.52 -8.18
C PRO A 161 9.41 4.17 -8.78
N VAL A 162 8.88 3.88 -9.96
CA VAL A 162 9.29 2.72 -10.77
C VAL A 162 9.82 3.24 -12.11
N PRO A 163 10.82 2.58 -12.72
CA PRO A 163 11.23 2.93 -14.07
C PRO A 163 10.02 2.83 -15.01
N ARG A 164 9.72 3.91 -15.74
CA ARG A 164 8.93 3.75 -16.97
C ARG A 164 9.74 2.83 -17.88
N ALA A 165 9.14 1.73 -18.33
CA ALA A 165 9.80 0.83 -19.27
C ALA A 165 10.23 1.63 -20.51
N SER A 166 11.54 1.71 -20.73
CA SER A 166 12.14 2.39 -21.89
C SER A 166 11.96 1.52 -23.13
N GLY A 167 10.76 1.53 -23.71
CA GLY A 167 10.48 0.98 -25.02
C GLY A 167 9.69 1.99 -25.85
N PRO A 168 9.80 1.97 -27.19
CA PRO A 168 8.70 2.49 -28.00
C PRO A 168 7.42 1.74 -27.60
N ALA A 169 6.26 2.33 -27.85
CA ALA A 169 5.06 1.51 -27.95
C ALA A 169 5.36 0.42 -28.99
N ASP A 170 5.26 -0.85 -28.60
CA ASP A 170 5.45 -1.94 -29.56
C ASP A 170 4.53 -1.66 -30.75
N PRO A 171 5.06 -1.52 -31.98
CA PRO A 171 4.18 -1.57 -33.12
C PRO A 171 3.48 -2.92 -33.05
N ALA A 172 2.15 -2.91 -33.16
CA ALA A 172 1.39 -4.14 -33.35
C ALA A 172 2.08 -4.94 -34.48
N PRO A 173 2.16 -6.28 -34.39
CA PRO A 173 2.96 -7.08 -35.30
C PRO A 173 2.47 -6.99 -36.75
N ASP A 174 2.98 -5.99 -37.48
CA ASP A 174 2.70 -5.71 -38.89
C ASP A 174 3.38 -6.77 -39.76
N GLY A 175 2.64 -7.84 -40.04
CA GLY A 175 3.21 -9.07 -40.59
C GLY A 175 2.33 -9.84 -41.57
N HIS A 176 1.23 -9.27 -42.08
CA HIS A 176 0.54 -9.80 -43.26
C HIS A 176 0.25 -8.67 -44.27
N LYS A 177 1.10 -8.57 -45.30
CA LYS A 177 0.87 -7.69 -46.45
C LYS A 177 -0.42 -8.12 -47.16
N PRO A 178 -1.40 -7.21 -47.39
CA PRO A 178 -2.51 -7.51 -48.29
C PRO A 178 -1.98 -7.55 -49.72
N SER A 179 -2.07 -8.71 -50.37
CA SER A 179 -1.83 -8.84 -51.81
C SER A 179 -2.96 -8.13 -52.57
N SER A 180 -2.60 -7.20 -53.45
CA SER A 180 -3.55 -6.34 -54.16
C SER A 180 -4.06 -7.00 -55.45
N SER A 181 -5.27 -7.57 -55.41
CA SER A 181 -6.06 -7.90 -56.60
C SER A 181 -7.54 -7.66 -56.34
N ARG A 182 -8.14 -6.59 -56.87
CA ARG A 182 -9.60 -6.48 -57.03
C ARG A 182 -10.02 -7.34 -58.23
N PRO A 183 -11.22 -7.93 -58.20
CA PRO A 183 -12.31 -7.25 -58.91
C PRO A 183 -13.66 -7.27 -58.19
N GLY A 184 -14.52 -6.30 -58.51
CA GLY A 184 -15.97 -6.37 -58.26
C GLY A 184 -16.45 -6.10 -56.83
N ALA A 185 -17.12 -4.97 -56.62
CA ALA A 185 -17.93 -4.73 -55.42
C ALA A 185 -19.42 -4.79 -55.79
N PRO A 186 -20.26 -5.52 -55.02
CA PRO A 186 -21.67 -5.20 -54.83
C PRO A 186 -21.84 -4.21 -53.66
N PRO A 187 -22.97 -3.49 -53.56
CA PRO A 187 -23.14 -2.38 -52.63
C PRO A 187 -23.42 -2.83 -51.18
N ALA A 188 -23.12 -1.95 -50.23
CA ALA A 188 -23.47 -2.11 -48.83
C ALA A 188 -24.97 -1.84 -48.57
N PRO A 189 -25.54 -2.46 -47.52
CA PRO A 189 -26.60 -1.85 -46.74
C PRO A 189 -26.16 -1.57 -45.29
N ALA A 190 -26.76 -0.55 -44.70
CA ALA A 190 -26.55 -0.16 -43.30
C ALA A 190 -27.30 -1.09 -42.32
N GLY A 191 -26.84 -1.16 -41.07
CA GLY A 191 -27.58 -1.80 -39.98
C GLY A 191 -26.74 -2.07 -38.74
N THR A 192 -27.12 -1.49 -37.62
CA THR A 192 -26.65 -1.89 -36.28
C THR A 192 -27.49 -3.08 -35.82
N ASP A 193 -26.88 -4.25 -35.59
CA ASP A 193 -27.59 -5.46 -35.13
C ASP A 193 -27.22 -5.80 -33.67
N PRO A 194 -28.17 -5.80 -32.72
CA PRO A 194 -27.95 -6.25 -31.34
C PRO A 194 -27.64 -7.75 -31.19
N ASN A 195 -27.77 -8.54 -32.27
CA ASN A 195 -27.79 -10.00 -32.23
C ASN A 195 -26.52 -10.65 -32.83
N SER A 196 -25.39 -9.95 -32.77
CA SER A 196 -24.07 -10.49 -33.14
C SER A 196 -23.77 -11.76 -32.34
N ARG A 197 -23.92 -12.91 -32.98
CA ARG A 197 -23.67 -14.21 -32.36
C ARG A 197 -22.20 -14.32 -31.98
N LEU A 198 -21.96 -14.39 -30.67
CA LEU A 198 -20.64 -14.57 -30.08
C LEU A 198 -19.86 -15.67 -30.79
N THR A 199 -18.63 -15.35 -31.16
CA THR A 199 -17.67 -16.32 -31.70
C THR A 199 -17.37 -17.39 -30.64
N GLY A 200 -16.91 -18.57 -31.07
CA GLY A 200 -16.60 -19.67 -30.15
C GLY A 200 -15.60 -19.29 -29.04
N ARG A 201 -14.70 -18.34 -29.32
CA ARG A 201 -13.74 -17.81 -28.33
C ARG A 201 -14.40 -16.92 -27.27
N GLU A 202 -15.38 -16.10 -27.64
CA GLU A 202 -16.09 -15.23 -26.69
C GLU A 202 -16.98 -16.06 -25.75
N VAL A 203 -17.61 -17.13 -26.27
CA VAL A 203 -18.37 -18.08 -25.44
C VAL A 203 -17.46 -18.82 -24.45
N GLU A 204 -16.24 -19.19 -24.87
CA GLU A 204 -15.23 -19.82 -23.99
C GLU A 204 -14.84 -18.89 -22.83
N VAL A 205 -14.54 -17.63 -23.14
CA VAL A 205 -14.18 -16.60 -22.13
C VAL A 205 -15.32 -16.35 -21.15
N LEU A 206 -16.56 -16.24 -21.62
CA LEU A 206 -17.72 -16.04 -20.74
C LEU A 206 -17.98 -17.25 -19.83
N ARG A 207 -17.72 -18.49 -20.29
CA ARG A 207 -17.81 -19.68 -19.44
C ARG A 207 -16.75 -19.67 -18.33
N LEU A 208 -15.52 -19.30 -18.65
CA LEU A 208 -14.44 -19.19 -17.67
C LEU A 208 -14.73 -18.10 -16.62
N LEU A 209 -15.24 -16.94 -17.05
CA LEU A 209 -15.63 -15.85 -16.13
C LEU A 209 -16.85 -16.20 -15.25
N ALA A 210 -17.76 -17.05 -15.73
CA ALA A 210 -18.91 -17.51 -14.96
C ALA A 210 -18.59 -18.65 -13.97
N ALA A 211 -17.43 -19.31 -14.11
CA ALA A 211 -17.02 -20.45 -13.29
C ALA A 211 -16.27 -20.07 -11.99
N GLY A 212 -15.70 -18.85 -11.92
CA GLY A 212 -15.00 -18.31 -10.74
C GLY A 212 -13.48 -18.33 -10.83
#